data_AF-A0A418GJB8-F1
#
_entry.id   AF-A0A418GJB8-F1
#
_cell.length_a   1.000
_cell.length_b   1.000
_cell.length_c   1.000
_cell.angle_alpha   90.00
_cell.angle_beta   90.00
_cell.angle_gamma   90.00
#
_symmetry.space_group_name_H-M   'P 1'
#
loop_
_entity.id
_entity.type
_entity.pdbx_description
1 polymer ?
#
loop_
_entity_poly.entity_id
_entity_poly.type
_entity_poly.pdbx_seq_one_letter_code
_entity_poly.pdbx_strand_id
1 'polypeptide(L)'
;HASNKQWAQSHSDKVLKSLETHVFPFIGNRDITTLSTPDLLIPVRAAEVKQIYEIASRLQQRISAVMRYAVQSGIIRYNPALDMAGALTT
;
A
#
# COMPACT_ATOMS: atom_id res chain seq x y z
N HIS A 1 11.93 4.26 26.45
CA HIS A 1 11.56 4.77 25.10
C HIS A 1 10.56 3.81 24.46
N ALA A 2 9.36 3.69 25.06
CA ALA A 2 8.36 2.67 24.69
C ALA A 2 7.16 3.36 24.01
N SER A 3 7.26 3.57 22.71
CA SER A 3 6.12 3.97 21.88
C SER A 3 5.84 2.86 20.88
N ASN A 4 5.55 1.67 21.41
CA ASN A 4 4.90 0.62 20.66
C ASN A 4 3.46 1.10 20.42
N LYS A 5 3.25 1.90 19.36
CA LYS A 5 1.92 2.29 18.88
C LYS A 5 1.24 1.04 18.32
N GLN A 6 0.88 0.10 19.19
CA GLN A 6 -0.15 -0.88 18.88
C GLN A 6 -1.41 -0.07 18.61
N TRP A 7 -1.77 0.04 17.34
CA TRP A 7 -3.07 0.55 16.95
C TRP A 7 -4.13 -0.18 17.77
N ALA A 8 -5.09 0.58 18.31
CA ALA A 8 -6.27 -0.01 18.93
C ALA A 8 -6.86 -1.04 17.96
N GLN A 9 -7.30 -2.20 18.44
CA GLN A 9 -7.74 -3.30 17.59
C GLN A 9 -8.79 -2.86 16.54
N SER A 10 -9.69 -1.93 16.91
CA SER A 10 -10.66 -1.33 15.99
C SER A 10 -10.04 -0.47 14.87
N HIS A 11 -8.88 0.15 15.11
CA HIS A 11 -8.15 0.93 14.10
C HIS A 11 -7.43 -0.01 13.13
N SER A 12 -6.81 -1.08 13.63
CA SER A 12 -6.21 -2.12 12.80
C SER A 12 -7.25 -2.82 11.91
N ASP A 13 -8.43 -3.15 12.44
CA ASP A 13 -9.53 -3.75 11.67
C ASP A 13 -9.98 -2.84 10.53
N LYS A 14 -10.17 -1.54 10.80
CA LYS A 14 -10.50 -0.55 9.76
C LYS A 14 -9.40 -0.45 8.71
N VAL A 15 -8.14 -0.47 9.13
CA VAL A 15 -7.01 -0.42 8.19
C VAL A 15 -6.95 -1.67 7.33
N LEU A 16 -7.12 -2.84 7.94
CA LEU A 16 -7.14 -4.13 7.26
C LEU A 16 -8.30 -4.20 6.27
N LYS A 17 -9.52 -3.83 6.65
CA LYS A 17 -10.67 -3.76 5.75
C LYS A 17 -10.46 -2.82 4.57
N SER A 18 -9.84 -1.66 4.80
CA SER A 18 -9.51 -0.76 3.69
C SER A 18 -8.48 -1.39 2.74
N LEU A 19 -7.49 -2.13 3.27
CA LEU A 19 -6.53 -2.87 2.45
C LEU A 19 -7.24 -4.02 1.71
N GLU A 20 -8.12 -4.77 2.36
CA GLU A 20 -8.91 -5.82 1.74
C GLU A 20 -9.83 -5.29 0.63
N THR A 21 -10.41 -4.09 0.82
CA THR A 21 -11.34 -3.51 -0.14
C THR A 21 -10.64 -2.86 -1.33
N HIS A 22 -9.50 -2.20 -1.10
CA HIS A 22 -8.85 -1.37 -2.12
C HIS A 22 -7.55 -1.96 -2.67
N VAL A 23 -6.90 -2.84 -1.93
CA VAL A 23 -5.57 -3.35 -2.27
C VAL A 23 -5.67 -4.84 -2.64
N PHE A 24 -6.33 -5.66 -1.82
CA PHE A 24 -6.43 -7.10 -2.07
C PHE A 24 -7.16 -7.49 -3.38
N PRO A 25 -8.20 -6.80 -3.89
CA PRO A 25 -8.77 -7.19 -5.18
C PRO A 25 -7.81 -7.01 -6.36
N PHE A 26 -6.81 -6.14 -6.24
CA PHE A 26 -5.83 -5.89 -7.31
C PHE A 26 -4.58 -6.74 -7.13
N ILE A 27 -4.08 -6.84 -5.89
CA ILE A 27 -2.79 -7.48 -5.59
C ILE A 27 -2.90 -8.72 -4.71
N GLY A 28 -4.03 -8.96 -4.05
CA GLY A 28 -4.21 -10.08 -3.13
C GLY A 28 -4.38 -11.43 -3.82
N ASN A 29 -4.71 -11.45 -5.11
CA ASN A 29 -4.73 -12.66 -5.93
C ASN A 29 -3.39 -12.92 -6.65
N ARG A 30 -2.37 -12.07 -6.44
CA ARG A 30 -1.03 -12.24 -6.99
C ARG A 30 -0.03 -12.35 -5.86
N ASP A 31 0.99 -13.18 -6.05
CA ASP A 31 2.08 -13.26 -5.11
C ASP A 31 2.79 -11.92 -4.99
N ILE A 32 3.04 -11.48 -3.76
CA ILE A 32 3.75 -10.23 -3.46
C ILE A 32 5.12 -10.15 -4.13
N THR A 33 5.74 -11.30 -4.43
CA THR A 33 7.01 -11.45 -5.17
C THR A 33 6.90 -11.11 -6.64
N THR A 34 5.70 -11.21 -7.22
CA THR A 34 5.41 -10.92 -8.63
C THR A 34 4.81 -9.53 -8.84
N LEU A 35 4.47 -8.83 -7.75
CA LEU A 35 3.90 -7.49 -7.82
C LEU A 35 4.90 -6.49 -8.38
N SER A 36 4.51 -5.84 -9.47
CA SER A 36 5.28 -4.77 -10.09
C SER A 36 4.67 -3.39 -9.78
N THR A 37 5.46 -2.33 -9.97
CA THR A 37 5.00 -0.93 -9.81
C THR A 37 3.62 -0.66 -10.44
N PRO A 38 3.35 -1.05 -11.72
CA PRO A 38 2.06 -0.78 -12.35
C PRO A 38 0.85 -1.39 -11.61
N ASP A 39 0.97 -2.59 -11.04
CA ASP A 39 -0.14 -3.24 -10.31
C ASP A 39 -0.54 -2.44 -9.07
N LEU A 40 0.45 -1.83 -8.42
CA LEU A 40 0.24 -1.02 -7.22
C LEU A 40 -0.23 0.39 -7.54
N LEU A 41 0.06 0.88 -8.75
CA LEU A 41 -0.49 2.13 -9.27
C LEU A 41 -1.97 2.03 -9.60
N ILE A 42 -2.53 0.83 -9.86
CA ILE A 42 -3.96 0.66 -10.17
C ILE A 42 -4.87 1.28 -9.09
N PRO A 43 -4.74 0.92 -7.79
CA PRO A 43 -5.60 1.49 -6.75
C PRO A 43 -5.34 2.98 -6.52
N VAL A 44 -4.11 3.45 -6.69
CA VAL A 44 -3.76 4.88 -6.53
C VAL A 44 -4.36 5.70 -7.68
N ARG A 45 -4.22 5.22 -8.92
CA ARG A 45 -4.80 5.82 -10.12
C ARG A 45 -6.32 5.81 -10.07
N ALA A 46 -6.95 4.79 -9.51
CA ALA A 46 -8.40 4.77 -9.29
C ALA A 46 -8.87 5.87 -8.31
N ALA A 47 -8.07 6.20 -7.30
CA ALA A 47 -8.35 7.32 -6.38
C ALA A 47 -8.07 8.69 -7.04
N GLU A 48 -7.03 8.79 -7.86
CA GLU A 48 -6.72 9.98 -8.66
C GLU A 48 -7.80 10.31 -9.69
N VAL A 49 -8.32 9.30 -10.40
CA VAL A 49 -9.42 9.48 -11.36
C VAL A 49 -10.69 10.02 -10.69
N LYS A 50 -10.88 9.70 -9.40
CA LYS A 50 -11.96 10.25 -8.57
C LYS A 50 -11.65 11.66 -8.02
N GLN A 51 -10.48 12.23 -8.34
CA GLN A 51 -9.96 13.49 -7.85
C GLN A 51 -9.82 13.55 -6.32
N ILE A 52 -9.62 12.40 -5.66
CA ILE A 52 -9.49 12.33 -4.20
C ILE A 52 -8.02 12.09 -3.82
N TYR A 53 -7.21 13.12 -3.96
CA TYR A 53 -5.76 13.09 -3.74
C TYR A 53 -5.38 12.70 -2.29
N GLU A 54 -6.18 13.10 -1.31
CA GLU A 54 -5.97 12.69 0.09
C GLU A 54 -6.06 11.17 0.27
N ILE A 55 -7.01 10.53 -0.41
CA ILE A 55 -7.18 9.08 -0.37
C ILE A 55 -6.03 8.39 -1.11
N ALA A 56 -5.63 8.91 -2.27
CA ALA A 56 -4.49 8.41 -3.04
C ALA A 56 -3.19 8.42 -2.21
N SER A 57 -2.87 9.55 -1.55
CA SER A 57 -1.71 9.66 -0.68
C SER A 57 -1.78 8.70 0.52
N ARG A 58 -2.95 8.57 1.17
CA ARG A 58 -3.12 7.63 2.29
C ARG A 58 -2.95 6.18 1.84
N LEU A 59 -3.46 5.82 0.67
CA LEU A 59 -3.27 4.49 0.07
C LEU A 59 -1.79 4.24 -0.22
N GLN A 60 -1.11 5.18 -0.86
CA GLN A 60 0.31 5.06 -1.18
C GLN A 60 1.16 4.86 0.08
N GLN A 61 0.94 5.67 1.12
CA GLN A 61 1.65 5.52 2.40
C GLN A 61 1.44 4.13 3.02
N ARG A 62 0.20 3.62 2.98
CA ARG A 62 -0.13 2.28 3.51
C ARG A 62 0.54 1.17 2.70
N ILE A 63 0.46 1.23 1.38
CA ILE A 63 1.08 0.24 0.49
C ILE A 63 2.60 0.27 0.67
N SER A 64 3.21 1.46 0.75
CA SER A 64 4.65 1.62 0.99
C SER A 64 5.08 1.03 2.33
N ALA A 65 4.30 1.22 3.40
CA ALA A 65 4.58 0.61 4.70
C ALA A 65 4.53 -0.93 4.64
N VAL A 66 3.52 -1.50 3.98
CA VAL A 66 3.39 -2.96 3.81
C VAL A 66 4.54 -3.52 2.97
N MET A 67 4.86 -2.89 1.83
CA MET A 67 5.97 -3.32 0.98
C MET A 67 7.32 -3.20 1.70
N ARG A 68 7.53 -2.12 2.46
CA ARG A 68 8.73 -1.95 3.28
C ARG A 68 8.85 -3.01 4.37
N TYR A 69 7.73 -3.47 4.93
CA TYR A 69 7.71 -4.62 5.83
C TYR A 69 8.05 -5.92 5.09
N ALA A 70 7.44 -6.16 3.93
CA ALA A 70 7.72 -7.34 3.11
C ALA A 70 9.20 -7.45 2.70
N VAL A 71 9.86 -6.32 2.37
CA VAL A 71 11.31 -6.29 2.12
C VAL A 71 12.10 -6.64 3.37
N GLN A 72 11.77 -6.03 4.52
CA GLN A 72 12.46 -6.31 5.79
C GLN A 72 12.30 -7.76 6.24
N SER A 73 11.14 -8.37 5.98
CA SER A 73 10.88 -9.79 6.23
C SER A 73 11.52 -10.72 5.19
N GLY A 74 12.17 -10.19 4.15
CA GLY A 74 12.81 -10.99 3.11
C GLY A 74 11.85 -11.64 2.11
N ILE A 75 10.58 -11.23 2.10
CA ILE A 75 9.57 -11.77 1.18
C ILE A 75 9.82 -11.28 -0.25
N ILE A 76 10.19 -10.00 -0.40
CA ILE A 76 10.50 -9.39 -1.70
C ILE A 76 11.89 -8.77 -1.68
N ARG A 77 12.59 -8.82 -2.81
CA ARG A 77 13.97 -8.28 -2.92
C ARG A 77 14.02 -6.78 -3.19
N TYR A 78 12.97 -6.23 -3.80
CA TYR A 78 12.88 -4.83 -4.20
C TYR A 78 11.57 -4.24 -3.72
N ASN A 79 11.55 -2.94 -3.40
CA ASN A 79 10.35 -2.24 -2.99
C ASN A 79 9.69 -1.52 -4.20
N PRO A 80 8.72 -2.14 -4.89
CA PRO A 80 8.02 -1.51 -6.01
C PRO A 80 7.20 -0.28 -5.59
N ALA A 81 6.94 -0.07 -4.29
CA ALA A 81 6.25 1.12 -3.82
C ALA A 81 7.10 2.39 -3.78
N LEU A 82 8.43 2.29 -3.88
CA LEU A 82 9.29 3.47 -4.03
C LEU A 82 9.13 4.10 -5.42
N ASP A 83 8.98 3.25 -6.44
CA ASP A 83 8.83 3.65 -7.84
C ASP A 83 7.44 4.30 -8.09
N MET A 84 6.42 3.93 -7.30
CA MET A 84 5.11 4.60 -7.33
C MET A 84 5.16 6.08 -6.97
N ALA A 85 6.03 6.48 -6.03
CA ALA A 85 6.13 7.88 -5.61
C ALA A 85 6.78 8.75 -6.70
N GLY A 86 7.66 8.17 -7.52
CA GLY A 86 8.25 8.84 -8.68
C GLY A 86 7.34 8.86 -9.91
N ALA A 87 6.45 7.87 -10.05
CA ALA A 87 5.54 7.74 -11.19
C ALA A 87 4.34 8.71 -11.15
N LEU A 88 3.99 9.23 -9.97
CA LEU A 88 3.03 10.34 -9.82
C LEU A 88 3.81 11.64 -10.01
N THR A 89 4.13 11.94 -11.26
CA THR A 89 4.58 13.27 -11.64
C THR A 89 3.50 14.28 -11.32
N THR A 90 3.88 15.32 -10.57
CA THR A 90 3.16 16.57 -10.28
C THR A 90 2.24 17.04 -11.39
#